data_AF-A0AAU2NZ03-F1
#
_entry.id   AF-A0AAU2NZ03-F1
#
_cell.length_a   1.000
_cell.length_b   1.000
_cell.length_c   1.000
_cell.angle_alpha   90.00
_cell.angle_beta   90.00
_cell.angle_gamma   90.00
#
_symmetry.space_group_name_H-M   'P 1'
#
loop_
_entity.id
_entity.type
_entity.pdbx_description
1 polymer ?
#
loop_
_entity_poly.entity_id
_entity_poly.type
_entity_poly.pdbx_seq_one_letter_code
_entity_poly.pdbx_strand_id
1 'polypeptide(L)'
;MSVSCPAPVAFDGLRAVVTALDDLGTGIRSRLCARSPVEACVLVPAWDEGDPRAIADIALSPSERRLHRESEQVFRVIEAACRAVADTLVEEDVRLRLGRIGSWDTPSLRALARLVEHLTWRGARDRLTLSGVERRGPLGEALAGAGLPSPEPGQLAARLGHLVTADTGPTARHQRVEPVTTPESRLFAAVLDEGGNAVDRIAFAVESVRRGFFRGDYEVMVRCALVGLDLCGPGTHLDGAVIDAVLRRGQMRSPLADAVEFELGLLRGAADVRAFFRKVLGMVHSFRGDNRRALHEFSHIVDGAQYSVELRAQAALYAALTKVKMLRDPAAGARQATQGMALLEQYPTGSDQARRERGWLHNVRALCAFSQGRLGEALTDEKAALACVADGSDSSSVHLKINLISNISVLQERAGKVDSAITTWQKYTVVGVAWGPMFTKHHAYRLGGLALAAGRPEEGATALEAAYAAGDSLSDTFHRAAIATELGGLFLPDDPARAAHWYHTAAEAARDLADPYGHALACAGRDLAGDLAPEPRLAAMAASSVTYPERGTELAAAITSGDRIRCAGLLPRPRTKLNRPFDHVNLS
;
A
#
# COMPACT_ATOMS: atom_id res chain seq x y z
N MET A 1 7.74 -0.49 28.14
CA MET A 1 6.31 -0.29 27.86
C MET A 1 5.68 -1.60 27.46
N SER A 2 4.44 -1.89 27.85
CA SER A 2 3.70 -3.01 27.25
C SER A 2 2.28 -2.58 26.91
N VAL A 3 1.89 -2.83 25.65
CA VAL A 3 0.57 -2.51 25.11
C VAL A 3 -0.32 -3.73 25.27
N SER A 4 -1.56 -3.54 25.73
CA SER A 4 -2.55 -4.61 25.77
C SER A 4 -3.87 -4.08 25.22
N CYS A 5 -4.10 -4.27 23.94
CA CYS A 5 -5.44 -4.17 23.37
C CYS A 5 -6.00 -5.60 23.28
N PRO A 6 -7.22 -5.88 23.77
CA PRO A 6 -7.83 -7.20 23.60
C PRO A 6 -8.03 -7.55 22.11
N ALA A 7 -8.06 -6.56 21.21
CA ALA A 7 -8.09 -6.77 19.77
C ALA A 7 -7.45 -5.57 19.04
N PRO A 8 -6.14 -5.61 18.73
CA PRO A 8 -5.45 -4.46 18.16
C PRO A 8 -6.00 -4.13 16.77
N VAL A 9 -6.22 -2.85 16.50
CA VAL A 9 -6.53 -2.32 15.16
C VAL A 9 -5.32 -1.58 14.58
N ALA A 10 -5.41 -1.22 13.31
CA ALA A 10 -4.35 -0.53 12.59
C ALA A 10 -3.67 0.59 13.38
N PHE A 11 -2.34 0.50 13.43
CA PHE A 11 -1.42 1.40 14.12
C PHE A 11 -1.54 1.42 15.65
N ASP A 12 -2.26 0.51 16.30
CA ASP A 12 -2.40 0.49 17.77
C ASP A 12 -1.05 0.43 18.49
N GLY A 13 -0.15 -0.45 18.04
CA GLY A 13 1.20 -0.55 18.61
C GLY A 13 2.00 0.75 18.47
N LEU A 14 1.99 1.33 17.27
CA LEU A 14 2.70 2.57 16.96
C LEU A 14 2.10 3.79 17.68
N ARG A 15 0.77 3.89 17.73
CA ARG A 15 0.03 4.92 18.45
C ARG A 15 0.35 4.88 19.94
N ALA A 16 0.38 3.69 20.53
CA ALA A 16 0.75 3.53 21.93
C ALA A 16 2.18 4.03 22.22
N VAL A 17 3.12 3.82 21.29
CA VAL A 17 4.48 4.38 21.43
C VAL A 17 4.47 5.90 21.37
N VAL A 18 3.79 6.47 20.39
CA VAL A 18 3.71 7.92 20.21
C VAL A 18 3.03 8.60 21.39
N THR A 19 1.89 8.07 21.86
CA THR A 19 1.19 8.56 23.04
C THR A 19 2.05 8.46 24.30
N ALA A 20 2.78 7.36 24.51
CA ALA A 20 3.66 7.25 25.68
C ALA A 20 4.77 8.30 25.68
N LEU A 21 5.37 8.56 24.52
CA LEU A 21 6.40 9.59 24.39
C LEU A 21 5.81 10.98 24.59
N ASP A 22 4.59 11.23 24.12
CA ASP A 22 3.86 12.47 24.34
C ASP A 22 3.53 12.70 25.82
N ASP A 23 3.02 11.67 26.52
CA ASP A 23 2.75 11.70 27.96
C ASP A 23 3.99 11.95 28.81
N LEU A 24 5.18 11.57 28.31
CA LEU A 24 6.47 11.87 28.93
C LEU A 24 6.95 13.32 28.68
N GLY A 25 6.20 14.12 27.92
CA GLY A 25 6.55 15.52 27.62
C GLY A 25 7.69 15.68 26.64
N THR A 26 7.99 14.66 25.83
CA THR A 26 9.16 14.61 24.93
C THR A 26 9.05 15.51 23.68
N GLY A 27 7.97 16.29 23.53
CA GLY A 27 7.74 17.13 22.35
C GLY A 27 7.45 16.38 21.04
N ILE A 28 7.26 15.06 21.07
CA ILE A 28 6.97 14.24 19.89
C ILE A 28 5.74 14.73 19.11
N ARG A 29 4.69 15.18 19.82
CA ARG A 29 3.49 15.76 19.21
C ARG A 29 3.82 16.94 18.31
N SER A 30 4.54 17.92 18.85
CA SER A 30 4.96 19.11 18.07
C SER A 30 5.81 18.73 16.86
N ARG A 31 6.74 17.75 17.00
CA ARG A 31 7.55 17.27 15.86
C ARG A 31 6.71 16.61 14.77
N LEU A 32 5.78 15.72 15.15
CA LEU A 32 4.94 15.01 14.19
C LEU A 32 3.95 15.95 13.49
N CYS A 33 3.26 16.79 14.25
CA CYS A 33 2.29 17.76 13.69
C CYS A 33 2.97 18.82 12.81
N ALA A 34 4.16 19.30 13.16
CA ALA A 34 4.85 20.31 12.34
C ALA A 34 5.34 19.76 10.99
N ARG A 35 5.75 18.49 10.92
CA ARG A 35 6.34 17.90 9.71
C ARG A 35 5.35 17.10 8.87
N SER A 36 4.37 16.47 9.50
CA SER A 36 3.47 15.49 8.87
C SER A 36 2.06 15.59 9.46
N PRO A 37 1.40 16.76 9.34
CA PRO A 37 0.16 17.04 10.04
C PRO A 37 -1.02 16.17 9.59
N VAL A 38 -1.05 15.72 8.32
CA VAL A 38 -2.09 14.83 7.80
C VAL A 38 -1.89 13.40 8.34
N GLU A 39 -0.65 12.91 8.34
CA GLU A 39 -0.29 11.62 8.90
C GLU A 39 -0.53 11.57 10.42
N ALA A 40 -0.28 12.68 11.13
CA ALA A 40 -0.57 12.83 12.55
C ALA A 40 -2.06 12.63 12.85
N CYS A 41 -2.97 13.24 12.08
CA CYS A 41 -4.41 13.06 12.20
C CYS A 41 -4.85 11.60 12.00
N VAL A 42 -4.17 10.86 11.12
CA VAL A 42 -4.45 9.43 10.91
C VAL A 42 -3.94 8.59 12.09
N LEU A 43 -2.73 8.88 12.57
CA LEU A 43 -2.10 8.10 13.62
C LEU A 43 -2.75 8.35 14.99
N VAL A 44 -3.00 9.60 15.35
CA VAL A 44 -3.56 10.02 16.64
C VAL A 44 -4.73 11.00 16.41
N PRO A 45 -5.93 10.49 16.05
CA PRO A 45 -7.08 11.34 15.72
C PRO A 45 -7.58 12.25 16.85
N ALA A 46 -7.10 12.04 18.08
CA ALA A 46 -7.43 12.85 19.25
C ALA A 46 -6.60 14.14 19.36
N TRP A 47 -5.61 14.35 18.49
CA TRP A 47 -4.82 15.58 18.45
C TRP A 47 -5.49 16.60 17.52
N ASP A 48 -5.91 17.74 18.09
CA ASP A 48 -6.57 18.83 17.34
C ASP A 48 -5.60 19.71 16.52
N GLU A 49 -4.29 19.42 16.60
CA GLU A 49 -3.20 20.25 16.05
C GLU A 49 -2.78 19.84 14.63
N GLY A 50 -3.40 18.80 14.06
CA GLY A 50 -3.08 18.28 12.74
C GLY A 50 -3.84 18.96 11.60
N ASP A 51 -3.59 18.49 10.38
CA ASP A 51 -4.24 18.98 9.16
C ASP A 51 -5.41 18.07 8.82
N PRO A 52 -6.65 18.59 8.70
CA PRO A 52 -7.85 17.78 8.52
C PRO A 52 -8.00 17.20 7.10
N ARG A 53 -7.11 17.54 6.15
CA ARG A 53 -7.12 16.95 4.80
C ARG A 53 -7.10 15.42 4.86
N ALA A 54 -7.75 14.78 3.90
CA ALA A 54 -7.74 13.33 3.84
C ALA A 54 -6.36 12.84 3.37
N ILE A 55 -5.86 11.75 3.96
CA ILE A 55 -4.60 11.13 3.49
C ILE A 55 -4.66 10.74 2.01
N ALA A 56 -5.86 10.50 1.47
CA ALA A 56 -6.10 10.22 0.05
C ALA A 56 -5.80 11.41 -0.87
N ASP A 57 -5.81 12.65 -0.35
CA ASP A 57 -5.50 13.86 -1.12
C ASP A 57 -4.00 13.94 -1.43
N ILE A 58 -3.17 13.25 -0.63
CA ILE A 58 -1.70 13.36 -0.71
C ILE A 58 -1.00 12.02 -0.98
N ALA A 59 -1.73 10.91 -1.03
CA ALA A 59 -1.15 9.58 -1.22
C ALA A 59 -2.11 8.55 -1.82
N LEU A 60 -1.57 7.69 -2.69
CA LEU A 60 -2.33 6.62 -3.33
C LEU A 60 -2.77 5.53 -2.34
N SER A 61 -4.03 5.11 -2.46
CA SER A 61 -4.60 3.98 -1.75
C SER A 61 -4.17 2.63 -2.37
N PRO A 62 -4.30 1.52 -1.62
CA PRO A 62 -4.28 0.19 -2.22
C PRO A 62 -5.47 0.03 -3.18
N SER A 63 -5.43 -1.02 -4.01
CA SER A 63 -6.49 -1.26 -5.02
C SER A 63 -6.99 -2.70 -4.99
N GLU A 64 -8.25 -2.89 -4.56
CA GLU A 64 -8.89 -4.20 -4.55
C GLU A 64 -9.03 -4.73 -5.97
N ARG A 65 -9.55 -3.90 -6.89
CA ARG A 65 -9.84 -4.28 -8.29
C ARG A 65 -8.59 -4.70 -9.07
N ARG A 66 -7.39 -4.37 -8.55
CA ARG A 66 -6.10 -4.79 -9.11
C ARG A 66 -5.40 -5.85 -8.25
N LEU A 67 -6.01 -6.28 -7.15
CA LEU A 67 -5.40 -7.16 -6.15
C LEU A 67 -4.00 -6.67 -5.75
N HIS A 68 -3.89 -5.37 -5.50
CA HIS A 68 -2.63 -4.70 -5.17
C HIS A 68 -2.68 -4.21 -3.73
N ARG A 69 -1.74 -4.73 -2.92
CA ARG A 69 -1.72 -4.57 -1.46
C ARG A 69 -0.91 -3.37 -0.95
N GLU A 70 -0.13 -2.74 -1.83
CA GLU A 70 0.74 -1.64 -1.44
C GLU A 70 -0.07 -0.36 -1.27
N SER A 71 0.24 0.40 -0.24
CA SER A 71 -0.49 1.60 0.14
C SER A 71 0.52 2.70 0.47
N GLU A 72 0.55 3.75 -0.35
CA GLU A 72 1.36 4.94 -0.08
C GLU A 72 0.87 5.62 1.20
N GLN A 73 -0.44 5.59 1.44
CA GLN A 73 -1.05 6.13 2.66
C GLN A 73 -0.51 5.44 3.92
N VAL A 74 -0.44 4.10 3.94
CA VAL A 74 0.10 3.35 5.08
C VAL A 74 1.59 3.60 5.23
N PHE A 75 2.33 3.60 4.12
CA PHE A 75 3.76 3.91 4.12
C PHE A 75 4.04 5.29 4.75
N ARG A 76 3.33 6.34 4.33
CA ARG A 76 3.53 7.70 4.84
C ARG A 76 3.27 7.81 6.34
N VAL A 77 2.19 7.19 6.84
CA VAL A 77 1.87 7.20 8.28
C VAL A 77 2.96 6.49 9.09
N ILE A 78 3.41 5.32 8.62
CA ILE A 78 4.50 4.58 9.27
C ILE A 78 5.80 5.40 9.25
N GLU A 79 6.16 5.98 8.11
CA GLU A 79 7.37 6.78 7.95
C GLU A 79 7.38 8.00 8.88
N ALA A 80 6.29 8.78 8.88
CA ALA A 80 6.16 9.97 9.71
C ALA A 80 6.31 9.62 11.20
N ALA A 81 5.65 8.55 11.65
CA ALA A 81 5.72 8.09 13.02
C ALA A 81 7.12 7.58 13.39
N CYS A 82 7.74 6.75 12.55
CA CYS A 82 9.07 6.18 12.83
C CYS A 82 10.14 7.26 12.90
N ARG A 83 10.09 8.25 12.01
CA ARG A 83 10.96 9.42 12.05
C ARG A 83 10.78 10.20 13.35
N ALA A 84 9.54 10.56 13.69
CA ALA A 84 9.26 11.32 14.91
C ALA A 84 9.71 10.58 16.18
N VAL A 85 9.43 9.27 16.27
CA VAL A 85 9.91 8.43 17.38
C VAL A 85 11.45 8.42 17.42
N ALA A 86 12.13 8.17 16.29
CA ALA A 86 13.59 8.10 16.28
C ALA A 86 14.25 9.44 16.64
N ASP A 87 13.74 10.56 16.11
CA ASP A 87 14.21 11.90 16.45
C ASP A 87 14.01 12.16 17.96
N THR A 88 12.84 11.84 18.51
CA THR A 88 12.57 11.97 19.94
C THR A 88 13.50 11.11 20.81
N LEU A 89 13.74 9.84 20.46
CA LEU A 89 14.64 8.99 21.24
C LEU A 89 16.08 9.53 21.27
N VAL A 90 16.52 10.15 20.19
CA VAL A 90 17.87 10.72 20.07
C VAL A 90 17.98 12.07 20.77
N GLU A 91 17.08 13.00 20.47
CA GLU A 91 17.14 14.38 20.95
C GLU A 91 16.85 14.49 22.46
N GLU A 92 15.92 13.69 22.98
CA GLU A 92 15.51 13.71 24.39
C GLU A 92 16.26 12.68 25.24
N ASP A 93 17.27 12.02 24.67
CA ASP A 93 18.04 10.96 25.30
C ASP A 93 17.18 9.81 25.90
N VAL A 94 16.06 9.47 25.26
CA VAL A 94 15.12 8.45 25.76
C VAL A 94 15.51 7.05 25.27
N ARG A 95 15.34 6.05 26.14
CA ARG A 95 15.43 4.62 25.78
C ARG A 95 14.05 3.97 25.79
N LEU A 96 13.74 3.24 24.72
CA LEU A 96 12.47 2.59 24.50
C LEU A 96 12.60 1.06 24.58
N ARG A 97 11.89 0.45 25.53
CA ARG A 97 11.71 -1.01 25.61
C ARG A 97 10.30 -1.38 25.18
N LEU A 98 10.19 -2.12 24.09
CA LEU A 98 8.94 -2.64 23.54
C LEU A 98 8.84 -4.14 23.82
N GLY A 99 7.81 -4.51 24.60
CA GLY A 99 7.53 -5.90 24.92
C GLY A 99 6.25 -6.39 24.27
N ARG A 100 6.19 -7.72 24.07
CA ARG A 100 5.05 -8.43 23.45
C ARG A 100 4.75 -7.93 22.04
N ILE A 101 5.80 -7.66 21.26
CA ILE A 101 5.62 -7.10 19.91
C ILE A 101 4.86 -8.06 18.98
N GLY A 102 4.88 -9.37 19.22
CA GLY A 102 4.08 -10.34 18.46
C GLY A 102 2.56 -10.19 18.60
N SER A 103 2.10 -9.36 19.54
CA SER A 103 0.68 -9.04 19.73
C SER A 103 0.28 -7.71 19.09
N TRP A 104 1.14 -7.10 18.29
CA TRP A 104 0.86 -5.82 17.62
C TRP A 104 0.11 -6.06 16.31
N ASP A 105 -0.64 -5.05 15.86
CA ASP A 105 -1.27 -5.05 14.55
C ASP A 105 -0.23 -5.08 13.42
N THR A 106 -0.67 -5.53 12.24
CA THR A 106 0.19 -5.71 11.06
C THR A 106 0.94 -4.43 10.65
N PRO A 107 0.28 -3.26 10.52
CA PRO A 107 1.00 -2.00 10.25
C PRO A 107 2.04 -1.63 11.30
N SER A 108 1.75 -1.83 12.60
CA SER A 108 2.72 -1.55 13.67
C SER A 108 3.92 -2.50 13.66
N LEU A 109 3.74 -3.77 13.30
CA LEU A 109 4.85 -4.71 13.10
C LEU A 109 5.77 -4.24 11.96
N ARG A 110 5.21 -3.77 10.85
CA ARG A 110 5.95 -3.19 9.72
C ARG A 110 6.73 -1.94 10.14
N ALA A 111 6.13 -1.10 10.99
CA ALA A 111 6.78 0.09 11.54
C ALA A 111 8.03 -0.22 12.36
N LEU A 112 8.12 -1.38 13.02
CA LEU A 112 9.31 -1.74 13.81
C LEU A 112 10.56 -1.90 12.94
N ALA A 113 10.44 -2.54 11.76
CA ALA A 113 11.55 -2.65 10.82
C ALA A 113 12.01 -1.26 10.34
N ARG A 114 11.05 -0.38 10.09
CA ARG A 114 11.31 0.98 9.66
C ARG A 114 11.97 1.84 10.74
N LEU A 115 11.50 1.76 11.97
CA LEU A 115 12.08 2.44 13.12
C LEU A 115 13.53 2.02 13.37
N VAL A 116 13.82 0.72 13.25
CA VAL A 116 15.20 0.21 13.37
C VAL A 116 16.12 0.82 12.33
N GLU A 117 15.67 1.00 11.08
CA GLU A 117 16.47 1.69 10.05
C GLU A 117 16.76 3.15 10.46
N HIS A 118 15.75 3.90 10.92
CA HIS A 118 15.93 5.29 11.38
C HIS A 118 16.92 5.42 12.55
N LEU A 119 16.86 4.49 13.51
CA LEU A 119 17.77 4.48 14.66
C LEU A 119 19.18 4.04 14.26
N THR A 120 19.29 3.08 13.34
CA THR A 120 20.59 2.65 12.81
C THR A 120 21.27 3.81 12.07
N TRP A 121 20.52 4.53 11.23
CA TRP A 121 20.98 5.74 10.55
C TRP A 121 21.52 6.81 11.52
N ARG A 122 20.87 6.97 12.67
CA ARG A 122 21.26 7.94 13.73
C ARG A 122 22.35 7.41 14.68
N GLY A 123 22.85 6.19 14.47
CA GLY A 123 23.80 5.56 15.41
C GLY A 123 23.21 5.32 16.80
N ALA A 124 21.89 5.19 16.91
CA ALA A 124 21.13 5.19 18.15
C ALA A 124 20.28 3.91 18.33
N ARG A 125 20.69 2.81 17.68
CA ARG A 125 19.99 1.53 17.72
C ARG A 125 19.89 0.97 19.14
N ASP A 126 20.89 1.21 19.98
CA ASP A 126 20.94 0.80 21.39
C ASP A 126 19.85 1.45 22.26
N ARG A 127 19.20 2.51 21.76
CA ARG A 127 18.03 3.13 22.41
C ARG A 127 16.76 2.30 22.28
N LEU A 128 16.73 1.28 21.44
CA LEU A 128 15.56 0.42 21.24
C LEU A 128 15.85 -1.01 21.69
N THR A 129 14.97 -1.56 22.53
CA THR A 129 14.97 -2.97 22.90
C THR A 129 13.64 -3.60 22.53
N LEU A 130 13.69 -4.70 21.76
CA LEU A 130 12.53 -5.45 21.30
C LEU A 130 12.44 -6.80 22.03
N SER A 131 11.23 -7.25 22.37
CA SER A 131 11.01 -8.54 23.03
C SER A 131 9.62 -9.12 22.78
N GLY A 132 9.49 -10.45 22.89
CA GLY A 132 8.20 -11.15 22.81
C GLY A 132 7.60 -11.20 21.40
N VAL A 133 8.43 -11.41 20.38
CA VAL A 133 7.98 -11.56 18.97
C VAL A 133 7.12 -12.81 18.76
N GLU A 134 7.37 -13.88 19.51
CA GLU A 134 6.60 -15.12 19.43
C GLU A 134 5.26 -15.07 20.19
N ARG A 135 5.05 -14.04 21.02
CA ARG A 135 3.83 -13.93 21.84
C ARG A 135 2.72 -13.32 21.01
N ARG A 136 1.72 -14.12 20.66
CA ARG A 136 0.51 -13.65 19.97
C ARG A 136 -0.43 -12.93 20.94
N GLY A 137 -1.17 -11.95 20.43
CA GLY A 137 -2.29 -11.37 21.15
C GLY A 137 -3.56 -12.22 21.03
N PRO A 138 -4.64 -11.88 21.75
CA PRO A 138 -5.89 -12.65 21.69
C PRO A 138 -6.45 -12.78 20.27
N LEU A 139 -6.37 -11.72 19.45
CA LEU A 139 -6.75 -11.78 18.04
C LEU A 139 -5.90 -12.79 17.26
N GLY A 140 -4.58 -12.73 17.40
CA GLY A 140 -3.65 -13.65 16.75
C GLY A 140 -3.84 -15.10 17.19
N GLU A 141 -4.17 -15.34 18.47
CA GLU A 141 -4.51 -16.67 18.99
C GLU A 141 -5.83 -17.19 18.40
N ALA A 142 -6.88 -16.35 18.37
CA ALA A 142 -8.16 -16.73 17.77
C ALA A 142 -8.02 -17.07 16.28
N LEU A 143 -7.25 -16.29 15.53
CA LEU A 143 -6.97 -16.54 14.12
C LEU A 143 -6.13 -17.81 13.92
N ALA A 144 -5.14 -18.05 14.77
CA ALA A 144 -4.37 -19.28 14.73
C ALA A 144 -5.23 -20.51 15.04
N GLY A 145 -6.15 -20.42 16.01
CA GLY A 145 -7.13 -21.48 16.30
C GLY A 145 -8.07 -21.77 15.13
N ALA A 146 -8.38 -20.76 14.32
CA ALA A 146 -9.12 -20.90 13.06
C ALA A 146 -8.25 -21.40 11.88
N GLY A 147 -6.98 -21.74 12.09
CA GLY A 147 -6.06 -22.19 11.04
C GLY A 147 -5.58 -21.09 10.09
N LEU A 148 -5.70 -19.82 10.51
CA LEU A 148 -5.34 -18.62 9.76
C LEU A 148 -4.29 -17.76 10.49
N PRO A 149 -3.15 -18.32 10.96
CA PRO A 149 -2.16 -17.53 11.68
C PRO A 149 -1.57 -16.42 10.80
N SER A 150 -1.26 -15.31 11.45
CA SER A 150 -0.57 -14.17 10.85
C SER A 150 0.90 -14.51 10.56
N PRO A 151 1.41 -14.36 9.31
CA PRO A 151 2.82 -14.55 9.01
C PRO A 151 3.72 -13.41 9.49
N GLU A 152 3.16 -12.22 9.73
CA GLU A 152 3.91 -10.99 9.97
C GLU A 152 4.87 -11.05 11.18
N PRO A 153 4.50 -11.62 12.35
CA PRO A 153 5.45 -11.79 13.46
C PRO A 153 6.65 -12.66 13.11
N GLY A 154 6.43 -13.74 12.34
CA GLY A 154 7.51 -14.63 11.90
C GLY A 154 8.44 -13.95 10.88
N GLN A 155 7.89 -13.16 9.96
CA GLN A 155 8.67 -12.36 9.03
C GLN A 155 9.51 -11.29 9.74
N LEU A 156 8.92 -10.62 10.74
CA LEU A 156 9.65 -9.67 11.58
C LEU A 156 10.78 -10.36 12.35
N ALA A 157 10.53 -11.54 12.93
CA ALA A 157 11.55 -12.33 13.61
C ALA A 157 12.68 -12.75 12.66
N ALA A 158 12.37 -13.12 11.41
CA ALA A 158 13.40 -13.44 10.41
C ALA A 158 14.27 -12.21 10.07
N ARG A 159 13.66 -11.03 9.94
CA ARG A 159 14.35 -9.79 9.56
C ARG A 159 15.13 -9.16 10.71
N LEU A 160 14.57 -9.16 11.92
CA LEU A 160 15.10 -8.43 13.08
C LEU A 160 15.48 -9.34 14.26
N GLY A 161 15.50 -10.66 14.10
CA GLY A 161 15.68 -11.62 15.20
C GLY A 161 16.95 -11.39 16.02
N HIS A 162 18.02 -10.91 15.39
CA HIS A 162 19.28 -10.55 16.05
C HIS A 162 19.16 -9.33 17.00
N LEU A 163 18.06 -8.58 16.93
CA LEU A 163 17.74 -7.43 17.80
C LEU A 163 16.69 -7.77 18.86
N VAL A 164 16.05 -8.94 18.77
CA VAL A 164 15.03 -9.36 19.72
C VAL A 164 15.70 -10.02 20.92
N THR A 165 15.49 -9.42 22.09
CA THR A 165 16.02 -9.91 23.36
C THR A 165 15.03 -10.85 24.06
N ALA A 166 15.56 -11.76 24.88
CA ALA A 166 14.73 -12.50 25.83
C ALA A 166 14.06 -11.53 26.82
N ASP A 167 12.85 -11.85 27.25
CA ASP A 167 12.07 -11.02 28.18
C ASP A 167 12.58 -11.17 29.63
N THR A 168 13.87 -10.96 29.86
CA THR A 168 14.58 -11.28 31.11
C THR A 168 15.11 -10.04 31.84
N GLY A 169 14.97 -8.83 31.27
CA GLY A 169 15.45 -7.61 31.90
C GLY A 169 14.58 -7.18 33.10
N PRO A 170 15.18 -6.59 34.17
CA PRO A 170 14.46 -6.17 35.37
C PRO A 170 13.26 -5.28 35.03
N THR A 171 12.16 -5.49 35.75
CA THR A 171 10.89 -4.74 35.64
C THR A 171 11.08 -3.31 36.14
N ALA A 172 11.76 -2.47 35.36
CA ALA A 172 11.63 -1.02 35.51
C ALA A 172 10.15 -0.64 35.33
N ARG A 173 9.67 0.41 36.00
CA ARG A 173 8.26 0.88 35.98
C ARG A 173 7.64 0.69 34.59
N HIS A 174 6.78 -0.31 34.47
CA HIS A 174 6.04 -0.56 33.24
C HIS A 174 4.91 0.46 33.18
N GLN A 175 5.06 1.51 32.38
CA GLN A 175 3.89 2.26 31.94
C GLN A 175 3.13 1.36 30.95
N ARG A 176 1.96 0.92 31.38
CA ARG A 176 0.94 0.36 30.48
C ARG A 176 0.27 1.57 29.84
N VAL A 177 0.37 1.66 28.53
CA VAL A 177 -0.38 2.67 27.78
C VAL A 177 -1.75 2.05 27.54
N GLU A 178 -2.77 2.71 28.06
CA GLU A 178 -4.14 2.31 27.75
C GLU A 178 -4.37 2.48 26.24
N PRO A 179 -5.05 1.53 25.58
CA PRO A 179 -5.36 1.65 24.17
C PRO A 179 -6.11 2.96 23.91
N VAL A 180 -5.63 3.75 22.96
CA VAL A 180 -6.36 4.95 22.52
C VAL A 180 -7.58 4.50 21.74
N THR A 181 -8.76 4.92 22.19
CA THR A 181 -10.01 4.64 21.49
C THR A 181 -10.04 5.37 20.15
N THR A 182 -10.11 4.62 19.05
CA THR A 182 -10.24 5.13 17.69
C THR A 182 -11.61 4.78 17.10
N PRO A 183 -12.03 5.45 16.02
CA PRO A 183 -13.19 4.99 15.25
C PRO A 183 -13.10 3.51 14.84
N GLU A 184 -11.91 3.04 14.44
CA GLU A 184 -11.64 1.65 14.07
C GLU A 184 -11.77 0.70 15.25
N SER A 185 -11.23 1.05 16.43
CA SER A 185 -11.32 0.17 17.60
C SER A 185 -12.75 0.07 18.14
N ARG A 186 -13.52 1.17 18.11
CA ARG A 186 -14.96 1.15 18.45
C ARG A 186 -15.75 0.27 17.49
N LEU A 187 -15.49 0.39 16.19
CA LEU A 187 -16.11 -0.46 15.17
C LEU A 187 -15.81 -1.94 15.42
N PHE A 188 -14.54 -2.27 15.62
CA PHE A 188 -14.13 -3.65 15.81
C PHE A 188 -14.65 -4.24 17.12
N ALA A 189 -14.66 -3.47 18.20
CA ALA A 189 -15.29 -3.87 19.46
C ALA A 189 -16.79 -4.18 19.26
N ALA A 190 -17.50 -3.34 18.51
CA ALA A 190 -18.92 -3.57 18.21
C ALA A 190 -19.16 -4.83 17.35
N VAL A 191 -18.21 -5.24 16.50
CA VAL A 191 -18.28 -6.52 15.79
C VAL A 191 -18.17 -7.70 16.74
N LEU A 192 -17.30 -7.59 17.75
CA LEU A 192 -17.01 -8.65 18.72
C LEU A 192 -18.01 -8.73 19.88
N ASP A 193 -18.91 -7.75 20.03
CA ASP A 193 -19.94 -7.75 21.07
C ASP A 193 -20.95 -8.89 20.86
N GLU A 194 -20.80 -9.99 21.61
CA GLU A 194 -21.68 -11.15 21.53
C GLU A 194 -23.12 -10.86 21.97
N GLY A 195 -23.34 -9.82 22.79
CA GLY A 195 -24.66 -9.34 23.19
C GLY A 195 -25.32 -8.42 22.16
N GLY A 196 -24.57 -7.97 21.15
CA GLY A 196 -25.04 -7.04 20.13
C GLY A 196 -25.98 -7.67 19.10
N ASN A 197 -26.83 -6.84 18.49
CA ASN A 197 -27.72 -7.27 17.40
C ASN A 197 -26.91 -7.78 16.20
N ALA A 198 -27.27 -8.96 15.67
CA ALA A 198 -26.53 -9.61 14.58
C ALA A 198 -26.42 -8.73 13.30
N VAL A 199 -27.48 -8.03 12.92
CA VAL A 199 -27.47 -7.13 11.74
C VAL A 199 -26.52 -5.96 11.98
N ASP A 200 -26.53 -5.38 13.17
CA ASP A 200 -25.62 -4.30 13.53
C ASP A 200 -24.16 -4.76 13.46
N ARG A 201 -23.86 -5.91 14.06
CA ARG A 201 -22.52 -6.53 14.04
C ARG A 201 -22.04 -6.82 12.62
N ILE A 202 -22.92 -7.31 11.74
CA ILE A 202 -22.58 -7.55 10.33
C ILE A 202 -22.29 -6.22 9.62
N ALA A 203 -23.10 -5.19 9.83
CA ALA A 203 -22.86 -3.87 9.23
C ALA A 203 -21.51 -3.28 9.69
N PHE A 204 -21.22 -3.37 10.99
CA PHE A 204 -19.92 -2.96 11.53
C PHE A 204 -18.76 -3.81 11.02
N ALA A 205 -18.97 -5.10 10.74
CA ALA A 205 -17.96 -5.97 10.17
C ALA A 205 -17.64 -5.56 8.72
N VAL A 206 -18.66 -5.24 7.91
CA VAL A 206 -18.47 -4.71 6.56
C VAL A 206 -17.65 -3.42 6.59
N GLU A 207 -18.00 -2.47 7.46
CA GLU A 207 -17.26 -1.21 7.57
C GLU A 207 -15.84 -1.39 8.12
N SER A 208 -15.65 -2.29 9.10
CA SER A 208 -14.33 -2.62 9.66
C SER A 208 -13.41 -3.22 8.59
N VAL A 209 -13.94 -4.11 7.74
CA VAL A 209 -13.20 -4.66 6.58
C VAL A 209 -12.75 -3.55 5.65
N ARG A 210 -13.63 -2.60 5.31
CA ARG A 210 -13.31 -1.49 4.41
C ARG A 210 -12.16 -0.66 4.95
N ARG A 211 -12.23 -0.28 6.22
CA ARG A 211 -11.16 0.48 6.89
C ARG A 211 -9.87 -0.35 6.98
N GLY A 212 -9.97 -1.62 7.38
CA GLY A 212 -8.85 -2.55 7.44
C GLY A 212 -8.11 -2.66 6.11
N PHE A 213 -8.84 -2.67 4.97
CA PHE A 213 -8.22 -2.71 3.65
C PHE A 213 -7.33 -1.49 3.37
N PHE A 214 -7.84 -0.27 3.59
CA PHE A 214 -7.07 0.97 3.37
C PHE A 214 -5.91 1.14 4.35
N ARG A 215 -6.00 0.51 5.53
CA ARG A 215 -4.96 0.54 6.56
C ARG A 215 -3.99 -0.64 6.50
N GLY A 216 -4.23 -1.63 5.64
CA GLY A 216 -3.40 -2.83 5.56
C GLY A 216 -3.50 -3.75 6.78
N ASP A 217 -4.63 -3.73 7.48
CA ASP A 217 -4.88 -4.53 8.69
C ASP A 217 -5.67 -5.81 8.34
N TYR A 218 -4.92 -6.81 7.88
CA TYR A 218 -5.48 -8.05 7.39
C TYR A 218 -6.04 -8.95 8.49
N GLU A 219 -5.57 -8.82 9.74
CA GLU A 219 -6.07 -9.62 10.85
C GLU A 219 -7.48 -9.20 11.24
N VAL A 220 -7.74 -7.89 11.36
CA VAL A 220 -9.09 -7.35 11.58
C VAL A 220 -10.00 -7.75 10.44
N MET A 221 -9.56 -7.61 9.17
CA MET A 221 -10.36 -8.03 8.02
C MET A 221 -10.78 -9.49 8.08
N VAL A 222 -9.85 -10.40 8.40
CA VAL A 222 -10.16 -11.84 8.52
C VAL A 222 -11.12 -12.09 9.67
N ARG A 223 -10.89 -11.48 10.84
CA ARG A 223 -11.77 -11.70 12.00
C ARG A 223 -13.18 -11.19 11.75
N CYS A 224 -13.32 -10.01 11.16
CA CYS A 224 -14.62 -9.47 10.75
C CYS A 224 -15.30 -10.36 9.70
N ALA A 225 -14.55 -10.89 8.74
CA ALA A 225 -15.11 -11.82 7.75
C ALA A 225 -15.61 -13.13 8.37
N LEU A 226 -14.87 -13.71 9.32
CA LEU A 226 -15.31 -14.91 10.04
C LEU A 226 -16.58 -14.65 10.85
N VAL A 227 -16.60 -13.58 11.64
CA VAL A 227 -17.79 -13.18 12.42
C VAL A 227 -18.99 -12.93 11.50
N GLY A 228 -18.77 -12.23 10.38
CA GLY A 228 -19.81 -11.98 9.39
C GLY A 228 -20.37 -13.26 8.76
N LEU A 229 -19.51 -14.23 8.44
CA LEU A 229 -19.93 -15.53 7.90
C LEU A 229 -20.73 -16.36 8.91
N ASP A 230 -20.36 -16.30 10.19
CA ASP A 230 -21.06 -17.01 11.28
C ASP A 230 -22.44 -16.40 11.55
N LEU A 231 -22.56 -15.07 11.49
CA LEU A 231 -23.81 -14.35 11.76
C LEU A 231 -24.78 -14.32 10.57
N CYS A 232 -24.28 -14.40 9.33
CA CYS A 232 -25.12 -14.43 8.13
C CYS A 232 -25.72 -15.83 7.90
N GLY A 233 -26.71 -16.20 8.71
CA GLY A 233 -27.45 -17.45 8.60
C GLY A 233 -28.67 -17.40 7.65
N PRO A 234 -29.30 -18.56 7.37
CA PRO A 234 -30.61 -18.60 6.72
C PRO A 234 -31.64 -17.79 7.52
N GLY A 235 -32.37 -16.90 6.86
CA GLY A 235 -33.40 -16.05 7.49
C GLY A 235 -32.92 -14.68 7.98
N THR A 236 -31.63 -14.37 7.88
CA THR A 236 -31.14 -13.00 8.12
C THR A 236 -31.63 -12.08 7.00
N HIS A 237 -32.51 -11.13 7.31
CA HIS A 237 -32.95 -10.10 6.36
C HIS A 237 -31.95 -8.95 6.33
N LEU A 238 -31.05 -8.98 5.34
CA LEU A 238 -29.96 -8.03 5.22
C LEU A 238 -29.65 -7.74 3.77
N ASP A 239 -29.51 -6.46 3.44
CA ASP A 239 -29.00 -5.97 2.17
C ASP A 239 -28.12 -4.72 2.40
N GLY A 240 -27.58 -4.15 1.32
CA GLY A 240 -26.74 -2.97 1.36
C GLY A 240 -27.42 -1.73 1.91
N ALA A 241 -28.74 -1.57 1.72
CA ALA A 241 -29.50 -0.44 2.24
C ALA A 241 -29.69 -0.55 3.75
N VAL A 242 -29.97 -1.76 4.26
CA VAL A 242 -30.02 -2.04 5.71
C VAL A 242 -28.65 -1.78 6.34
N ILE A 243 -27.57 -2.26 5.73
CA ILE A 243 -26.19 -2.02 6.21
C ILE A 243 -25.91 -0.51 6.27
N ASP A 244 -26.19 0.23 5.20
CA ASP A 244 -25.95 1.67 5.15
C ASP A 244 -26.79 2.43 6.19
N ALA A 245 -28.06 2.05 6.39
CA ALA A 245 -28.93 2.64 7.40
C ALA A 245 -28.38 2.44 8.83
N VAL A 246 -27.87 1.25 9.14
CA VAL A 246 -27.20 0.97 10.42
C VAL A 246 -25.97 1.84 10.60
N LEU A 247 -25.11 1.92 9.57
CA LEU A 247 -23.86 2.68 9.63
C LEU A 247 -24.11 4.19 9.82
N ARG A 248 -25.15 4.73 9.18
CA ARG A 248 -25.57 6.13 9.38
C ARG A 248 -26.12 6.35 10.78
N ARG A 249 -26.98 5.47 11.28
CA ARG A 249 -27.55 5.54 12.64
C ARG A 249 -26.46 5.52 13.71
N GLY A 250 -25.42 4.70 13.52
CA GLY A 250 -24.28 4.61 14.43
C GLY A 250 -23.26 5.74 14.28
N GLN A 251 -23.41 6.66 13.32
CA GLN A 251 -22.38 7.64 12.94
C GLN A 251 -21.03 6.99 12.61
N MET A 252 -21.08 5.75 12.11
CA MET A 252 -19.91 4.93 11.82
C MET A 252 -19.55 4.90 10.33
N ARG A 253 -20.40 5.49 9.48
CA ARG A 253 -20.17 5.57 8.04
C ARG A 253 -18.92 6.42 7.76
N SER A 254 -17.90 5.80 7.19
CA SER A 254 -16.69 6.53 6.78
C SER A 254 -16.92 7.36 5.52
N PRO A 255 -16.29 8.54 5.39
CA PRO A 255 -16.17 9.26 4.12
C PRO A 255 -15.34 8.49 3.08
N LEU A 256 -14.69 7.37 3.44
CA LEU A 256 -14.17 6.36 2.50
C LEU A 256 -15.30 5.69 1.67
N ALA A 257 -16.54 6.18 1.77
CA ALA A 257 -17.74 5.71 1.10
C ALA A 257 -17.59 5.57 -0.43
N ASP A 258 -16.70 6.36 -1.05
CA ASP A 258 -16.45 6.37 -2.50
C ASP A 258 -15.35 5.39 -2.96
N ALA A 259 -14.85 4.56 -2.04
CA ALA A 259 -14.04 3.40 -2.37
C ALA A 259 -14.79 2.45 -3.31
N VAL A 260 -14.44 2.53 -4.60
CA VAL A 260 -14.88 1.69 -5.73
C VAL A 260 -14.76 0.17 -5.46
N GLU A 261 -14.04 -0.17 -4.40
CA GLU A 261 -13.67 -1.52 -3.98
C GLU A 261 -14.81 -2.26 -3.24
N PHE A 262 -15.56 -1.59 -2.36
CA PHE A 262 -16.53 -2.23 -1.45
C PHE A 262 -17.94 -1.63 -1.56
N GLU A 263 -18.51 -1.68 -2.76
CA GLU A 263 -19.82 -1.10 -3.06
C GLU A 263 -20.96 -1.84 -2.33
N LEU A 264 -21.63 -1.16 -1.38
CA LEU A 264 -22.78 -1.73 -0.66
C LEU A 264 -23.95 -2.08 -1.59
N GLY A 265 -24.08 -1.39 -2.73
CA GLY A 265 -25.12 -1.65 -3.73
C GLY A 265 -25.06 -3.04 -4.37
N LEU A 266 -23.94 -3.77 -4.22
CA LEU A 266 -23.80 -5.16 -4.65
C LEU A 266 -24.45 -6.16 -3.68
N LEU A 267 -24.79 -5.75 -2.47
CA LEU A 267 -25.26 -6.63 -1.42
C LEU A 267 -26.79 -6.71 -1.46
N ARG A 268 -27.37 -7.56 -2.31
CA ARG A 268 -28.84 -7.62 -2.52
C ARG A 268 -29.58 -8.49 -1.51
N GLY A 269 -28.85 -9.16 -0.63
CA GLY A 269 -29.40 -10.12 0.32
C GLY A 269 -28.30 -10.74 1.19
N ALA A 270 -28.69 -11.52 2.18
CA ALA A 270 -27.74 -12.20 3.07
C ALA A 270 -26.77 -13.13 2.33
N ALA A 271 -27.20 -13.75 1.22
CA ALA A 271 -26.30 -14.56 0.39
C ALA A 271 -25.15 -13.71 -0.18
N ASP A 272 -25.45 -12.53 -0.72
CA ASP A 272 -24.45 -11.61 -1.26
C ASP A 272 -23.52 -11.06 -0.17
N VAL A 273 -24.03 -10.83 1.03
CA VAL A 273 -23.21 -10.44 2.19
C VAL A 273 -22.26 -11.57 2.60
N ARG A 274 -22.68 -12.84 2.56
CA ARG A 274 -21.77 -13.98 2.75
C ARG A 274 -20.70 -14.04 1.67
N ALA A 275 -21.08 -13.81 0.41
CA ALA A 275 -20.13 -13.75 -0.69
C ALA A 275 -19.11 -12.61 -0.50
N PHE A 276 -19.53 -11.45 0.01
CA PHE A 276 -18.64 -10.36 0.39
C PHE A 276 -17.57 -10.81 1.39
N PHE A 277 -17.96 -11.47 2.49
CA PHE A 277 -16.98 -11.92 3.48
C PHE A 277 -16.06 -13.02 2.96
N ARG A 278 -16.56 -13.94 2.13
CA ARG A 278 -15.70 -14.92 1.41
C ARG A 278 -14.71 -14.22 0.48
N LYS A 279 -15.16 -13.21 -0.26
CA LYS A 279 -14.29 -12.40 -1.13
C LYS A 279 -13.14 -11.79 -0.32
N VAL A 280 -13.45 -11.23 0.85
CA VAL A 280 -12.46 -10.63 1.75
C VAL A 280 -11.43 -11.65 2.21
N LEU A 281 -11.86 -12.85 2.63
CA LEU A 281 -10.93 -13.94 2.95
C LEU A 281 -10.06 -14.31 1.75
N GLY A 282 -10.65 -14.44 0.56
CA GLY A 282 -9.93 -14.72 -0.67
C GLY A 282 -8.85 -13.68 -0.99
N MET A 283 -9.16 -12.40 -0.82
CA MET A 283 -8.20 -11.30 -1.01
C MET A 283 -7.06 -11.37 0.00
N VAL A 284 -7.36 -11.53 1.29
CA VAL A 284 -6.33 -11.61 2.34
C VAL A 284 -5.43 -12.82 2.14
N HIS A 285 -5.99 -13.98 1.76
CA HIS A 285 -5.21 -15.16 1.40
C HIS A 285 -4.24 -14.86 0.25
N SER A 286 -4.69 -14.17 -0.80
CA SER A 286 -3.83 -13.80 -1.91
C SER A 286 -2.72 -12.82 -1.48
N PHE A 287 -3.03 -11.81 -0.67
CA PHE A 287 -2.03 -10.85 -0.17
C PHE A 287 -0.97 -11.48 0.74
N ARG A 288 -1.32 -12.59 1.40
CA ARG A 288 -0.42 -13.40 2.24
C ARG A 288 0.24 -14.56 1.49
N GLY A 289 0.00 -14.70 0.19
CA GLY A 289 0.62 -15.73 -0.65
C GLY A 289 -0.06 -17.11 -0.61
N ASP A 290 -1.13 -17.30 0.16
CA ASP A 290 -1.93 -18.54 0.15
C ASP A 290 -2.94 -18.52 -1.00
N ASN A 291 -2.41 -18.56 -2.23
CA ASN A 291 -3.21 -18.44 -3.44
C ASN A 291 -4.16 -19.64 -3.64
N ARG A 292 -3.89 -20.78 -3.00
CA ARG A 292 -4.78 -21.95 -3.04
C ARG A 292 -6.07 -21.68 -2.26
N ARG A 293 -5.96 -21.20 -1.01
CA ARG A 293 -7.16 -20.81 -0.24
C ARG A 293 -7.87 -19.61 -0.87
N ALA A 294 -7.12 -18.67 -1.45
CA ALA A 294 -7.72 -17.57 -2.21
C ALA A 294 -8.65 -18.06 -3.33
N LEU A 295 -8.14 -18.96 -4.18
CA LEU A 295 -8.91 -19.54 -5.28
C LEU A 295 -10.09 -20.38 -4.80
N HIS A 296 -9.97 -21.07 -3.65
CA HIS A 296 -11.08 -21.80 -3.04
C HIS A 296 -12.24 -20.85 -2.71
N GLU A 297 -11.97 -19.74 -2.01
CA GLU A 297 -13.01 -18.78 -1.65
C GLU A 297 -13.66 -18.12 -2.87
N PHE A 298 -12.86 -17.73 -3.87
CA PHE A 298 -13.41 -17.14 -5.09
C PHE A 298 -14.24 -18.14 -5.89
N SER A 299 -13.80 -19.39 -6.02
CA SER A 299 -14.54 -20.42 -6.77
C SER A 299 -15.87 -20.75 -6.10
N HIS A 300 -15.91 -20.80 -4.76
CA HIS A 300 -17.16 -20.97 -4.02
C HIS A 300 -18.19 -19.88 -4.36
N ILE A 301 -17.76 -18.64 -4.60
CA ILE A 301 -18.66 -17.56 -5.01
C ILE A 301 -19.08 -17.76 -6.47
N VAL A 302 -18.14 -18.02 -7.39
CA VAL A 302 -18.42 -18.21 -8.82
C VAL A 302 -19.48 -19.31 -9.06
N ASP A 303 -19.37 -20.42 -8.33
CA ASP A 303 -20.21 -21.60 -8.50
C ASP A 303 -21.55 -21.51 -7.74
N GLY A 304 -21.68 -20.56 -6.81
CA GLY A 304 -22.88 -20.40 -5.98
C GLY A 304 -24.04 -19.72 -6.71
N ALA A 305 -25.03 -20.49 -7.15
CA ALA A 305 -26.22 -19.97 -7.84
C ALA A 305 -27.09 -19.02 -6.99
N GLN A 306 -26.95 -19.07 -5.66
CA GLN A 306 -27.63 -18.19 -4.71
C GLN A 306 -27.09 -16.75 -4.68
N TYR A 307 -25.92 -16.49 -5.27
CA TYR A 307 -25.30 -15.17 -5.30
C TYR A 307 -25.70 -14.40 -6.55
N SER A 308 -25.75 -13.08 -6.45
CA SER A 308 -25.99 -12.22 -7.61
C SER A 308 -24.94 -12.43 -8.70
N VAL A 309 -25.37 -12.37 -9.96
CA VAL A 309 -24.48 -12.62 -11.11
C VAL A 309 -23.30 -11.65 -11.14
N GLU A 310 -23.50 -10.39 -10.73
CA GLU A 310 -22.45 -9.39 -10.66
C GLU A 310 -21.36 -9.76 -9.64
N LEU A 311 -21.72 -10.29 -8.45
CA LEU A 311 -20.75 -10.79 -7.48
C LEU A 311 -20.03 -12.05 -7.96
N ARG A 312 -20.72 -12.94 -8.67
CA ARG A 312 -20.10 -14.13 -9.27
C ARG A 312 -19.09 -13.74 -10.36
N ALA A 313 -19.44 -12.77 -11.20
CA ALA A 313 -18.52 -12.19 -12.19
C ALA A 313 -17.32 -11.50 -11.54
N GLN A 314 -17.55 -10.74 -10.45
CA GLN A 314 -16.50 -10.11 -9.67
C GLN A 314 -15.56 -11.14 -9.02
N ALA A 315 -16.09 -12.24 -8.48
CA ALA A 315 -15.25 -13.33 -7.95
C ALA A 315 -14.43 -14.03 -9.04
N ALA A 316 -15.00 -14.21 -10.24
CA ALA A 316 -14.27 -14.72 -11.40
C ALA A 316 -13.11 -13.78 -11.79
N LEU A 317 -13.32 -12.46 -11.72
CA LEU A 317 -12.25 -11.46 -11.90
C LEU A 317 -11.11 -11.67 -10.90
N TYR A 318 -11.40 -11.82 -9.60
CA TYR A 318 -10.33 -12.04 -8.60
C TYR A 318 -9.61 -13.37 -8.75
N ALA A 319 -10.34 -14.43 -9.09
CA ALA A 319 -9.73 -15.71 -9.43
C ALA A 319 -8.82 -15.59 -10.66
N ALA A 320 -9.22 -14.83 -11.67
CA ALA A 320 -8.41 -14.56 -12.86
C ALA A 320 -7.14 -13.76 -12.51
N LEU A 321 -7.27 -12.71 -11.69
CA LEU A 321 -6.15 -11.90 -11.19
C LEU A 321 -5.16 -12.74 -10.38
N THR A 322 -5.66 -13.62 -9.51
CA THR A 322 -4.82 -14.54 -8.71
C THR A 322 -4.02 -15.46 -9.63
N LYS A 323 -4.67 -16.06 -10.64
CA LYS A 323 -4.02 -16.94 -11.62
C LYS A 323 -2.94 -16.23 -12.43
N VAL A 324 -3.24 -15.06 -13.00
CA VAL A 324 -2.28 -14.34 -13.86
C VAL A 324 -1.16 -13.66 -13.08
N LYS A 325 -1.44 -13.02 -11.94
CA LYS A 325 -0.44 -12.23 -11.19
C LYS A 325 0.37 -13.08 -10.22
N MET A 326 -0.31 -13.94 -9.46
CA MET A 326 0.33 -14.64 -8.35
C MET A 326 0.85 -16.01 -8.76
N LEU A 327 0.09 -16.75 -9.57
CA LEU A 327 0.49 -18.06 -10.09
C LEU A 327 1.22 -17.99 -11.44
N ARG A 328 1.27 -16.81 -12.07
CA ARG A 328 1.89 -16.58 -13.38
C ARG A 328 1.33 -17.51 -14.47
N ASP A 329 0.04 -17.86 -14.38
CA ASP A 329 -0.69 -18.67 -15.38
C ASP A 329 -1.73 -17.79 -16.10
N PRO A 330 -1.33 -17.08 -17.16
CA PRO A 330 -2.24 -16.23 -17.92
C PRO A 330 -3.29 -17.00 -18.71
N ALA A 331 -3.03 -18.25 -19.10
CA ALA A 331 -3.99 -19.06 -19.83
C ALA A 331 -5.16 -19.44 -18.92
N ALA A 332 -4.88 -19.88 -17.68
CA ALA A 332 -5.93 -20.12 -16.69
C ALA A 332 -6.64 -18.84 -16.26
N GLY A 333 -5.92 -17.72 -16.16
CA GLY A 333 -6.51 -16.40 -15.94
C GLY A 333 -7.53 -16.02 -17.02
N ALA A 334 -7.16 -16.15 -18.29
CA ALA A 334 -8.04 -15.85 -19.43
C ALA A 334 -9.28 -16.75 -19.47
N ARG A 335 -9.13 -18.06 -19.18
CA ARG A 335 -10.28 -18.98 -19.08
C ARG A 335 -11.23 -18.57 -17.96
N GLN A 336 -10.70 -18.19 -16.80
CA GLN A 336 -11.51 -17.73 -15.67
C GLN A 336 -12.26 -16.43 -16.00
N ALA A 337 -11.62 -15.47 -16.65
CA ALA A 337 -12.27 -14.25 -17.07
C ALA A 337 -13.37 -14.51 -18.11
N THR A 338 -13.14 -15.47 -19.01
CA THR A 338 -14.14 -15.95 -19.99
C THR A 338 -15.36 -16.56 -19.31
N GLN A 339 -15.16 -17.38 -18.28
CA GLN A 339 -16.24 -17.89 -17.45
C GLN A 339 -17.04 -16.75 -16.79
N GLY A 340 -16.37 -15.73 -16.27
CA GLY A 340 -17.02 -14.54 -15.70
C GLY A 340 -17.88 -13.78 -16.69
N MET A 341 -17.43 -13.61 -17.94
CA MET A 341 -18.23 -12.95 -18.98
C MET A 341 -19.44 -13.80 -19.39
N ALA A 342 -19.25 -15.12 -19.55
CA ALA A 342 -20.33 -16.04 -19.88
C ALA A 342 -21.45 -16.01 -18.85
N LEU A 343 -21.14 -15.81 -17.56
CA LEU A 343 -22.15 -15.61 -16.51
C LEU A 343 -23.00 -14.35 -16.78
N LEU A 344 -22.39 -13.23 -17.14
CA LEU A 344 -23.09 -11.98 -17.42
C LEU A 344 -23.90 -12.02 -18.73
N GLU A 345 -23.51 -12.88 -19.68
CA GLU A 345 -24.24 -13.12 -20.92
C GLU A 345 -25.44 -14.05 -20.70
N GLN A 346 -25.26 -15.11 -19.91
CA GLN A 346 -26.31 -16.08 -19.60
C GLN A 346 -27.41 -15.49 -18.72
N TYR A 347 -27.07 -14.55 -17.83
CA TYR A 347 -28.01 -13.91 -16.91
C TYR A 347 -27.97 -12.38 -17.04
N PRO A 348 -28.53 -11.81 -18.13
CA PRO A 348 -28.50 -10.37 -18.35
C PRO A 348 -29.36 -9.65 -17.31
N THR A 349 -28.78 -8.68 -16.61
CA THR A 349 -29.53 -7.81 -15.68
C THR A 349 -29.80 -6.42 -16.24
N GLY A 350 -29.07 -6.02 -17.31
CA GLY A 350 -29.11 -4.66 -17.86
C GLY A 350 -28.52 -3.58 -16.94
N SER A 351 -28.04 -3.96 -15.75
CA SER A 351 -27.58 -3.01 -14.73
C SER A 351 -26.26 -2.35 -15.13
N ASP A 352 -26.05 -1.12 -14.68
CA ASP A 352 -24.75 -0.42 -14.82
C ASP A 352 -23.62 -1.22 -14.19
N GLN A 353 -23.92 -1.92 -13.08
CA GLN A 353 -22.98 -2.81 -12.42
C GLN A 353 -22.53 -3.95 -13.35
N ALA A 354 -23.47 -4.66 -13.99
CA ALA A 354 -23.13 -5.76 -14.89
C ALA A 354 -22.26 -5.26 -16.06
N ARG A 355 -22.50 -4.04 -16.56
CA ARG A 355 -21.63 -3.42 -17.57
C ARG A 355 -20.24 -3.13 -17.02
N ARG A 356 -20.12 -2.58 -15.80
CA ARG A 356 -18.82 -2.36 -15.14
C ARG A 356 -18.05 -3.66 -14.92
N GLU A 357 -18.70 -4.71 -14.41
CA GLU A 357 -18.04 -6.01 -14.19
C GLU A 357 -17.57 -6.64 -15.51
N ARG A 358 -18.34 -6.50 -16.60
CA ARG A 358 -17.88 -6.87 -17.95
C ARG A 358 -16.63 -6.08 -18.36
N GLY A 359 -16.61 -4.78 -18.08
CA GLY A 359 -15.44 -3.93 -18.31
C GLY A 359 -14.19 -4.41 -17.57
N TRP A 360 -14.33 -4.76 -16.29
CA TRP A 360 -13.23 -5.32 -15.50
C TRP A 360 -12.77 -6.69 -16.01
N LEU A 361 -13.68 -7.55 -16.46
CA LEU A 361 -13.35 -8.85 -17.04
C LEU A 361 -12.58 -8.73 -18.36
N HIS A 362 -12.94 -7.78 -19.22
CA HIS A 362 -12.12 -7.41 -20.38
C HIS A 362 -10.74 -6.90 -19.96
N ASN A 363 -10.66 -6.04 -18.94
CA ASN A 363 -9.38 -5.53 -18.45
C ASN A 363 -8.43 -6.64 -17.97
N VAL A 364 -8.91 -7.64 -17.21
CA VAL A 364 -8.05 -8.77 -16.80
C VAL A 364 -7.71 -9.70 -17.97
N ARG A 365 -8.59 -9.85 -18.98
CA ARG A 365 -8.22 -10.56 -20.22
C ARG A 365 -7.13 -9.85 -20.98
N ALA A 366 -7.18 -8.53 -21.06
CA ALA A 366 -6.12 -7.72 -21.62
C ALA A 366 -4.81 -7.94 -20.88
N LEU A 367 -4.81 -8.00 -19.55
CA LEU A 367 -3.64 -8.35 -18.75
C LEU A 367 -3.10 -9.75 -19.08
N CYS A 368 -3.98 -10.75 -19.24
CA CYS A 368 -3.58 -12.10 -19.63
C CYS A 368 -2.91 -12.11 -21.01
N ALA A 369 -3.51 -11.47 -22.01
CA ALA A 369 -2.94 -11.34 -23.35
C ALA A 369 -1.61 -10.57 -23.33
N PHE A 370 -1.54 -9.47 -22.57
CA PHE A 370 -0.32 -8.68 -22.39
C PHE A 370 0.84 -9.50 -21.83
N SER A 371 0.59 -10.29 -20.78
CA SER A 371 1.62 -11.14 -20.17
C SER A 371 2.16 -12.24 -21.09
N GLN A 372 1.44 -12.53 -22.18
CA GLN A 372 1.84 -13.47 -23.23
C GLN A 372 2.41 -12.76 -24.47
N GLY A 373 2.64 -11.44 -24.42
CA GLY A 373 3.14 -10.65 -25.56
C GLY A 373 2.11 -10.40 -26.66
N ARG A 374 0.83 -10.77 -26.47
CA ARG A 374 -0.25 -10.62 -27.47
C ARG A 374 -0.86 -9.21 -27.40
N LEU A 375 -0.04 -8.20 -27.73
CA LEU A 375 -0.38 -6.79 -27.54
C LEU A 375 -1.63 -6.33 -28.31
N GLY A 376 -1.84 -6.86 -29.52
CA GLY A 376 -3.01 -6.52 -30.34
C GLY A 376 -4.32 -6.98 -29.71
N GLU A 377 -4.36 -8.21 -29.19
CA GLU A 377 -5.51 -8.74 -28.46
C GLU A 377 -5.76 -7.99 -27.16
N ALA A 378 -4.69 -7.69 -26.41
CA ALA A 378 -4.80 -6.90 -25.20
C ALA A 378 -5.43 -5.53 -25.47
N LEU A 379 -5.03 -4.85 -26.55
CA LEU A 379 -5.59 -3.56 -26.93
C LEU A 379 -7.07 -3.65 -27.33
N THR A 380 -7.47 -4.73 -28.01
CA THR A 380 -8.88 -5.00 -28.34
C THR A 380 -9.72 -5.16 -27.07
N ASP A 381 -9.24 -5.94 -26.11
CA ASP A 381 -9.92 -6.11 -24.82
C ASP A 381 -9.99 -4.79 -24.03
N GLU A 382 -8.92 -3.98 -23.96
CA GLU A 382 -9.00 -2.67 -23.27
C GLU A 382 -9.99 -1.70 -23.93
N LYS A 383 -10.11 -1.72 -25.26
CA LYS A 383 -11.12 -0.91 -25.98
C LYS A 383 -12.54 -1.41 -25.69
N ALA A 384 -12.75 -2.73 -25.64
CA ALA A 384 -14.02 -3.31 -25.26
C ALA A 384 -14.38 -2.96 -23.80
N ALA A 385 -13.41 -2.98 -22.90
CA ALA A 385 -13.57 -2.52 -21.53
C ALA A 385 -13.99 -1.04 -21.46
N LEU A 386 -13.36 -0.18 -22.26
CA LEU A 386 -13.67 1.25 -22.29
C LEU A 386 -15.09 1.50 -22.82
N ALA A 387 -15.53 0.74 -23.83
CA ALA A 387 -16.89 0.82 -24.35
C ALA A 387 -17.93 0.42 -23.28
N CYS A 388 -17.61 -0.51 -22.38
CA CYS A 388 -18.51 -0.91 -21.31
C CYS A 388 -18.82 0.21 -20.30
N VAL A 389 -17.89 1.16 -20.15
CA VAL A 389 -18.01 2.27 -19.18
C VAL A 389 -18.09 3.65 -19.82
N ALA A 390 -18.16 3.76 -21.14
CA ALA A 390 -18.08 5.04 -21.86
C ALA A 390 -19.03 6.12 -21.29
N ASP A 391 -20.28 5.75 -21.03
CA ASP A 391 -21.32 6.67 -20.56
C ASP A 391 -21.42 6.75 -19.01
N GLY A 392 -20.65 5.95 -18.27
CA GLY A 392 -20.69 5.93 -16.81
C GLY A 392 -19.96 7.11 -16.18
N SER A 393 -20.63 7.83 -15.27
CA SER A 393 -20.07 8.97 -14.53
C SER A 393 -19.88 8.70 -13.03
N ASP A 394 -20.32 7.54 -12.54
CA ASP A 394 -20.11 7.13 -11.16
C ASP A 394 -18.61 6.88 -10.86
N SER A 395 -18.23 6.95 -9.58
CA SER A 395 -16.83 6.81 -9.15
C SER A 395 -16.17 5.51 -9.65
N SER A 396 -16.93 4.41 -9.69
CA SER A 396 -16.45 3.09 -10.16
C SER A 396 -16.15 3.11 -11.66
N SER A 397 -17.04 3.70 -12.45
CA SER A 397 -16.82 3.92 -13.89
C SER A 397 -15.64 4.85 -14.17
N VAL A 398 -15.51 5.97 -13.44
CA VAL A 398 -14.39 6.91 -13.59
C VAL A 398 -13.06 6.25 -13.25
N HIS A 399 -12.99 5.49 -12.15
CA HIS A 399 -11.79 4.76 -11.76
C HIS A 399 -11.39 3.71 -12.80
N LEU A 400 -12.35 2.97 -13.37
CA LEU A 400 -12.06 2.03 -14.46
C LEU A 400 -11.54 2.80 -15.70
N LYS A 401 -12.19 3.89 -16.13
CA LYS A 401 -11.71 4.72 -17.27
C LYS A 401 -10.25 5.15 -17.09
N ILE A 402 -9.91 5.67 -15.92
CA ILE A 402 -8.55 6.02 -15.52
C ILE A 402 -7.62 4.82 -15.72
N ASN A 403 -7.94 3.66 -15.15
CA ASN A 403 -7.12 2.46 -15.29
C ASN A 403 -6.93 2.04 -16.78
N LEU A 404 -8.00 2.08 -17.57
CA LEU A 404 -7.97 1.72 -18.99
C LEU A 404 -7.09 2.67 -19.82
N ILE A 405 -7.16 3.99 -19.59
CA ILE A 405 -6.27 4.95 -20.26
C ILE A 405 -4.80 4.65 -19.92
N SER A 406 -4.52 4.34 -18.65
CA SER A 406 -3.18 3.91 -18.22
C SER A 406 -2.70 2.69 -19.01
N ASN A 407 -3.51 1.61 -19.04
CA ASN A 407 -3.10 0.36 -19.67
C ASN A 407 -2.96 0.49 -21.19
N ILE A 408 -3.86 1.22 -21.86
CA ILE A 408 -3.75 1.48 -23.30
C ILE A 408 -2.45 2.23 -23.62
N SER A 409 -2.07 3.23 -22.82
CA SER A 409 -0.79 3.93 -23.01
C SER A 409 0.41 2.96 -22.89
N VAL A 410 0.34 2.02 -21.94
CA VAL A 410 1.40 1.01 -21.72
C VAL A 410 1.45 0.01 -22.88
N LEU A 411 0.31 -0.41 -23.40
CA LEU A 411 0.24 -1.30 -24.56
C LEU A 411 0.84 -0.64 -25.81
N GLN A 412 0.55 0.64 -26.02
CA GLN A 412 1.10 1.41 -27.14
C GLN A 412 2.61 1.60 -27.01
N GLU A 413 3.10 1.96 -25.82
CA GLU A 413 4.54 2.04 -25.53
C GLU A 413 5.23 0.71 -25.83
N ARG A 414 4.67 -0.41 -25.33
CA ARG A 414 5.25 -1.75 -25.53
C ARG A 414 5.19 -2.22 -26.98
N ALA A 415 4.26 -1.68 -27.77
CA ALA A 415 4.19 -1.89 -29.21
C ALA A 415 5.12 -0.96 -30.02
N GLY A 416 5.98 -0.17 -29.37
CA GLY A 416 6.86 0.81 -30.02
C GLY A 416 6.16 2.07 -30.51
N LYS A 417 4.87 2.25 -30.20
CA LYS A 417 4.04 3.39 -30.62
C LYS A 417 4.06 4.48 -29.55
N VAL A 418 5.25 4.98 -29.23
CA VAL A 418 5.46 5.89 -28.09
C VAL A 418 4.66 7.19 -28.23
N ASP A 419 4.56 7.76 -29.43
CA ASP A 419 3.73 8.96 -29.67
C ASP A 419 2.25 8.72 -29.39
N SER A 420 1.73 7.56 -29.81
CA SER A 420 0.34 7.19 -29.48
C SER A 420 0.14 7.00 -27.98
N ALA A 421 1.14 6.48 -27.28
CA ALA A 421 1.12 6.35 -25.82
C ALA A 421 1.06 7.73 -25.14
N ILE A 422 1.85 8.70 -25.61
CA ILE A 422 1.81 10.10 -25.14
C ILE A 422 0.43 10.70 -25.37
N THR A 423 -0.11 10.63 -26.60
CA THR A 423 -1.44 11.16 -26.91
C THR A 423 -2.53 10.53 -26.05
N THR A 424 -2.45 9.22 -25.79
CA THR A 424 -3.41 8.52 -24.93
C THR A 424 -3.26 8.96 -23.48
N TRP A 425 -2.03 9.07 -22.98
CA TRP A 425 -1.76 9.51 -21.61
C TRP A 425 -2.26 10.94 -21.35
N GLN A 426 -2.09 11.83 -22.32
CA GLN A 426 -2.59 13.20 -22.23
C GLN A 426 -4.12 13.29 -22.10
N LYS A 427 -4.89 12.25 -22.44
CA LYS A 427 -6.35 12.26 -22.25
C LYS A 427 -6.77 12.36 -20.78
N TYR A 428 -5.91 12.01 -19.83
CA TYR A 428 -6.21 12.18 -18.42
C TYR A 428 -6.52 13.64 -18.03
N THR A 429 -5.91 14.61 -18.70
CA THR A 429 -6.15 16.04 -18.41
C THR A 429 -7.57 16.48 -18.77
N VAL A 430 -8.29 15.69 -19.59
CA VAL A 430 -9.66 15.96 -20.02
C VAL A 430 -10.70 15.25 -19.13
N VAL A 431 -10.32 14.16 -18.46
CA VAL A 431 -11.25 13.31 -17.68
C VAL A 431 -11.56 13.88 -16.28
N GLY A 432 -10.79 14.86 -15.79
CA GLY A 432 -10.97 15.41 -14.44
C GLY A 432 -10.82 16.93 -14.36
N VAL A 433 -11.68 17.57 -13.58
CA VAL A 433 -11.67 19.01 -13.30
C VAL A 433 -10.99 19.19 -11.93
N ALA A 434 -9.79 19.77 -11.93
CA ALA A 434 -8.88 19.96 -10.79
C ALA A 434 -8.11 18.70 -10.32
N TRP A 435 -7.03 18.39 -11.03
CA TRP A 435 -6.05 17.42 -10.57
C TRP A 435 -5.05 18.08 -9.61
N GLY A 436 -5.04 17.63 -8.34
CA GLY A 436 -4.08 18.10 -7.34
C GLY A 436 -2.65 17.57 -7.54
N PRO A 437 -1.69 17.98 -6.70
CA PRO A 437 -0.29 17.60 -6.86
C PRO A 437 -0.05 16.09 -6.85
N MET A 438 -0.87 15.29 -6.14
CA MET A 438 -0.76 13.83 -6.14
C MET A 438 -0.90 13.25 -7.56
N PHE A 439 -1.91 13.71 -8.30
CA PHE A 439 -2.08 13.31 -9.69
C PHE A 439 -0.91 13.81 -10.55
N THR A 440 -0.52 15.09 -10.41
CA THR A 440 0.55 15.70 -11.18
C THR A 440 1.87 14.93 -11.06
N LYS A 441 2.22 14.48 -9.84
CA LYS A 441 3.41 13.66 -9.56
C LYS A 441 3.47 12.41 -10.46
N HIS A 442 2.42 11.59 -10.44
CA HIS A 442 2.39 10.35 -11.23
C HIS A 442 2.20 10.61 -12.73
N HIS A 443 1.39 11.61 -13.08
CA HIS A 443 1.11 11.98 -14.47
C HIS A 443 2.37 12.51 -15.18
N ALA A 444 3.02 13.50 -14.59
CA ALA A 444 4.19 14.15 -15.16
C ALA A 444 5.39 13.19 -15.24
N TYR A 445 5.57 12.31 -14.23
CA TYR A 445 6.64 11.32 -14.27
C TYR A 445 6.49 10.35 -15.46
N ARG A 446 5.27 9.81 -15.66
CA ARG A 446 4.97 8.91 -16.79
C ARG A 446 5.16 9.62 -18.12
N LEU A 447 4.70 10.87 -18.23
CA LEU A 447 4.87 11.69 -19.43
C LEU A 447 6.35 11.90 -19.73
N GLY A 448 7.15 12.23 -18.71
CA GLY A 448 8.59 12.43 -18.84
C GLY A 448 9.31 11.18 -19.34
N GLY A 449 9.04 10.02 -18.73
CA GLY A 449 9.59 8.74 -19.21
C GLY A 449 9.17 8.39 -20.65
N LEU A 450 7.94 8.70 -21.05
CA LEU A 450 7.48 8.50 -22.44
C LEU A 450 8.17 9.45 -23.41
N ALA A 451 8.34 10.73 -23.06
CA ALA A 451 9.03 11.70 -23.89
C ALA A 451 10.51 11.32 -24.09
N LEU A 452 11.19 10.84 -23.04
CA LEU A 452 12.54 10.26 -23.15
C LEU A 452 12.57 9.07 -24.13
N ALA A 453 11.61 8.15 -24.02
CA ALA A 453 11.51 7.02 -24.93
C ALA A 453 11.20 7.42 -26.39
N ALA A 454 10.61 8.60 -26.59
CA ALA A 454 10.35 9.19 -27.91
C ALA A 454 11.54 10.01 -28.46
N GLY A 455 12.68 10.03 -27.76
CA GLY A 455 13.85 10.83 -28.17
C GLY A 455 13.67 12.34 -27.94
N ARG A 456 12.85 12.73 -26.95
CA ARG A 456 12.58 14.13 -26.58
C ARG A 456 13.15 14.44 -25.20
N PRO A 457 14.49 14.57 -25.07
CA PRO A 457 15.16 14.69 -23.78
C PRO A 457 14.70 15.90 -22.96
N GLU A 458 14.54 17.06 -23.59
CA GLU A 458 14.12 18.29 -22.89
C GLU A 458 12.67 18.24 -22.39
N GLU A 459 11.75 17.70 -23.19
CA GLU A 459 10.35 17.48 -22.76
C GLU A 459 10.32 16.46 -21.60
N GLY A 460 11.13 15.41 -21.72
CA GLY A 460 11.30 14.37 -20.70
C GLY A 460 11.79 14.92 -19.37
N ALA A 461 12.89 15.67 -19.41
CA ALA A 461 13.47 16.37 -18.25
C ALA A 461 12.45 17.31 -17.60
N THR A 462 11.83 18.20 -18.37
CA THR A 462 10.84 19.18 -17.88
C THR A 462 9.69 18.49 -17.13
N ALA A 463 9.16 17.39 -17.69
CA ALA A 463 8.06 16.66 -17.07
C ALA A 463 8.49 15.90 -15.80
N LEU A 464 9.71 15.36 -15.75
CA LEU A 464 10.25 14.72 -14.54
C LEU A 464 10.51 15.75 -13.42
N GLU A 465 10.98 16.95 -13.75
CA GLU A 465 11.16 18.05 -12.80
C GLU A 465 9.81 18.54 -12.25
N ALA A 466 8.78 18.63 -13.10
CA ALA A 466 7.41 18.90 -12.65
C ALA A 466 6.88 17.80 -11.71
N ALA A 467 7.23 16.53 -11.96
CA ALA A 467 6.89 15.44 -11.06
C ALA A 467 7.60 15.55 -9.70
N TYR A 468 8.89 15.94 -9.71
CA TYR A 468 9.64 16.21 -8.49
C TYR A 468 9.01 17.36 -7.68
N ALA A 469 8.70 18.49 -8.33
CA ALA A 469 8.06 19.64 -7.68
C ALA A 469 6.69 19.30 -7.07
N ALA A 470 5.90 18.47 -7.77
CA ALA A 470 4.64 17.96 -7.23
C ALA A 470 4.87 17.06 -6.01
N GLY A 471 5.86 16.17 -6.03
CA GLY A 471 6.26 15.37 -4.87
C GLY A 471 6.74 16.22 -3.68
N ASP A 472 7.46 17.31 -3.95
CA ASP A 472 7.90 18.29 -2.97
C ASP A 472 6.71 18.98 -2.27
N SER A 473 5.74 19.46 -3.04
CA SER A 473 4.53 20.08 -2.47
C SER A 473 3.67 19.15 -1.60
N LEU A 474 3.86 17.83 -1.74
CA LEU A 474 3.17 16.80 -0.98
C LEU A 474 3.97 16.32 0.24
N SER A 475 5.19 16.82 0.43
CA SER A 475 6.17 16.27 1.39
C SER A 475 6.43 14.77 1.18
N ASP A 476 6.41 14.30 -0.07
CA ASP A 476 6.62 12.90 -0.42
C ASP A 476 8.11 12.60 -0.62
N THR A 477 8.83 12.48 0.50
CA THR A 477 10.27 12.26 0.53
C THR A 477 10.69 11.01 -0.26
N PHE A 478 9.88 9.94 -0.24
CA PHE A 478 10.19 8.69 -0.92
C PHE A 478 10.25 8.86 -2.45
N HIS A 479 9.19 9.41 -3.06
CA HIS A 479 9.21 9.62 -4.50
C HIS A 479 10.16 10.75 -4.91
N ARG A 480 10.34 11.79 -4.08
CA ARG A 480 11.36 12.82 -4.33
C ARG A 480 12.76 12.23 -4.45
N ALA A 481 13.16 11.36 -3.51
CA ALA A 481 14.45 10.69 -3.56
C ALA A 481 14.60 9.85 -4.84
N ALA A 482 13.57 9.09 -5.20
CA ALA A 482 13.58 8.26 -6.42
C ALA A 482 13.70 9.11 -7.70
N ILE A 483 12.86 10.15 -7.84
CA ILE A 483 12.84 11.02 -9.02
C ILE A 483 14.15 11.80 -9.14
N ALA A 484 14.66 12.37 -8.06
CA ALA A 484 15.92 13.11 -8.06
C ALA A 484 17.12 12.23 -8.43
N THR A 485 17.18 10.99 -7.92
CA THR A 485 18.26 10.06 -8.28
C THR A 485 18.23 9.74 -9.78
N GLU A 486 17.03 9.57 -10.35
CA GLU A 486 16.86 9.29 -11.78
C GLU A 486 17.14 10.50 -12.67
N LEU A 487 16.79 11.72 -12.24
CA LEU A 487 17.21 12.95 -12.91
C LEU A 487 18.74 13.08 -12.89
N GLY A 488 19.40 12.74 -11.79
CA GLY A 488 20.87 12.64 -11.73
C GLY A 488 21.41 11.66 -12.77
N GLY A 489 20.80 10.48 -12.88
CA GLY A 489 21.17 9.46 -13.87
C GLY A 489 20.89 9.87 -15.32
N LEU A 490 19.88 10.71 -15.55
CA LEU A 490 19.55 11.27 -16.86
C LEU A 490 20.62 12.24 -17.35
N PHE A 491 21.06 13.17 -16.49
CA PHE A 491 21.99 14.23 -16.88
C PHE A 491 23.46 13.81 -16.82
N LEU A 492 23.80 12.72 -16.11
CA LEU A 492 25.18 12.30 -15.89
C LEU A 492 26.05 12.26 -17.17
N PRO A 493 25.57 11.78 -18.34
CA PRO A 493 26.39 11.74 -19.55
C PRO A 493 26.65 13.10 -20.21
N ASP A 494 25.67 14.00 -20.16
CA ASP A 494 25.62 15.21 -21.02
C ASP A 494 25.77 16.52 -20.25
N ASP A 495 25.36 16.55 -18.97
CA ASP A 495 25.43 17.72 -18.08
C ASP A 495 25.80 17.27 -16.64
N PRO A 496 27.09 17.00 -16.37
CA PRO A 496 27.53 16.51 -15.06
C PRO A 496 27.25 17.50 -13.93
N ALA A 497 27.20 18.81 -14.21
CA ALA A 497 26.88 19.81 -13.20
C ALA A 497 25.42 19.69 -12.74
N ARG A 498 24.48 19.57 -13.69
CA ARG A 498 23.06 19.32 -13.38
C ARG A 498 22.85 17.95 -12.76
N ALA A 499 23.60 16.94 -13.18
CA ALA A 499 23.59 15.61 -12.56
C ALA A 499 24.01 15.68 -11.08
N ALA A 500 25.11 16.37 -10.77
CA ALA A 500 25.60 16.55 -9.41
C ALA A 500 24.58 17.28 -8.52
N HIS A 501 23.88 18.29 -9.05
CA HIS A 501 22.79 18.96 -8.36
C HIS A 501 21.67 17.98 -7.99
N TRP A 502 21.17 17.19 -8.95
CA TRP A 502 20.09 16.23 -8.69
C TRP A 502 20.49 15.10 -7.75
N TYR A 503 21.73 14.61 -7.85
CA TYR A 503 22.25 13.63 -6.89
C TYR A 503 22.42 14.21 -5.49
N HIS A 504 22.78 15.49 -5.36
CA HIS A 504 22.79 16.16 -4.07
C HIS A 504 21.38 16.22 -3.47
N THR A 505 20.40 16.70 -4.24
CA THR A 505 18.98 16.73 -3.86
C THR A 505 18.45 15.34 -3.47
N ALA A 506 18.83 14.30 -4.22
CA ALA A 506 18.49 12.92 -3.90
C ALA A 506 19.10 12.44 -2.59
N ALA A 507 20.36 12.79 -2.32
CA ALA A 507 21.04 12.43 -1.08
C ALA A 507 20.39 13.11 0.14
N GLU A 508 19.90 14.34 0.01
CA GLU A 508 19.14 15.02 1.07
C GLU A 508 17.81 14.33 1.34
N ALA A 509 17.02 14.04 0.30
CA ALA A 509 15.76 13.31 0.46
C ALA A 509 15.98 11.89 1.05
N ALA A 510 17.01 11.17 0.61
CA ALA A 510 17.35 9.85 1.16
C ALA A 510 17.84 9.94 2.62
N ARG A 511 18.52 11.03 3.00
CA ARG A 511 18.89 11.30 4.41
C ARG A 511 17.65 11.54 5.26
N ASP A 512 16.69 12.32 4.77
CA ASP A 512 15.42 12.58 5.46
C ASP A 512 14.60 11.30 5.64
N LEU A 513 14.64 10.43 4.63
CA LEU A 513 14.11 9.07 4.67
C LEU A 513 15.03 8.11 5.42
N ALA A 514 16.15 8.50 6.02
CA ALA A 514 17.07 7.56 6.68
C ALA A 514 17.30 6.26 5.86
N ASP A 515 17.46 6.39 4.54
CA ASP A 515 17.66 5.29 3.60
C ASP A 515 19.15 5.21 3.29
N PRO A 516 19.92 4.36 3.98
CA PRO A 516 21.36 4.33 3.83
C PRO A 516 21.81 3.86 2.44
N TYR A 517 21.03 2.96 1.81
CA TYR A 517 21.30 2.55 0.43
C TYR A 517 21.05 3.70 -0.54
N GLY A 518 19.87 4.32 -0.46
CA GLY A 518 19.51 5.46 -1.32
C GLY A 518 20.48 6.63 -1.17
N HIS A 519 20.91 6.93 0.07
CA HIS A 519 21.86 8.00 0.34
C HIS A 519 23.25 7.70 -0.23
N ALA A 520 23.78 6.48 0.01
CA ALA A 520 25.06 6.08 -0.53
C ALA A 520 25.05 6.06 -2.08
N LEU A 521 23.95 5.60 -2.68
CA LEU A 521 23.77 5.57 -4.13
C LEU A 521 23.78 6.99 -4.73
N ALA A 522 23.04 7.92 -4.11
CA ALA A 522 23.00 9.30 -4.55
C ALA A 522 24.36 10.00 -4.38
N CYS A 523 25.05 9.80 -3.25
CA CYS A 523 26.41 10.35 -3.05
C CYS A 523 27.42 9.79 -4.06
N ALA A 524 27.39 8.47 -4.33
CA ALA A 524 28.25 7.89 -5.35
C ALA A 524 27.96 8.47 -6.74
N GLY A 525 26.69 8.71 -7.08
CA GLY A 525 26.30 9.38 -8.32
C GLY A 525 26.84 10.82 -8.40
N ARG A 526 26.75 11.59 -7.31
CA ARG A 526 27.31 12.95 -7.22
C ARG A 526 28.83 12.95 -7.41
N ASP A 527 29.54 12.03 -6.74
CA ASP A 527 31.00 11.94 -6.83
C ASP A 527 31.42 11.60 -8.27
N LEU A 528 30.73 10.64 -8.91
CA LEU A 528 30.96 10.31 -10.32
C LEU A 528 30.70 11.49 -11.28
N ALA A 529 29.65 12.28 -11.02
CA ALA A 529 29.36 13.50 -11.79
C ALA A 529 30.44 14.58 -11.63
N GLY A 530 31.15 14.61 -10.50
CA GLY A 530 32.31 15.47 -10.27
C GLY A 530 33.64 14.88 -10.76
N ASP A 531 33.62 13.78 -11.51
CA ASP A 531 34.80 13.00 -11.90
C ASP A 531 35.65 12.47 -10.72
N LEU A 532 35.01 12.27 -9.56
CA LEU A 532 35.64 11.75 -8.36
C LEU A 532 35.36 10.25 -8.20
N ALA A 533 36.28 9.56 -7.51
CA ALA A 533 35.98 8.23 -6.99
C ALA A 533 35.00 8.35 -5.81
N PRO A 534 33.95 7.50 -5.73
CA PRO A 534 33.05 7.49 -4.59
C PRO A 534 33.80 7.31 -3.26
N GLU A 535 33.42 8.07 -2.23
CA GLU A 535 34.10 8.00 -0.93
C GLU A 535 33.98 6.59 -0.31
N PRO A 536 35.08 5.98 0.21
CA PRO A 536 35.05 4.62 0.75
C PRO A 536 34.03 4.39 1.88
N ARG A 537 33.73 5.42 2.69
CA ARG A 537 32.74 5.33 3.77
C ARG A 537 31.32 5.04 3.27
N LEU A 538 31.01 5.37 2.01
CA LEU A 538 29.71 5.09 1.40
C LEU A 538 29.45 3.58 1.27
N ALA A 539 30.50 2.76 1.16
CA ALA A 539 30.36 1.31 1.11
C ALA A 539 29.80 0.74 2.42
N ALA A 540 30.34 1.18 3.56
CA ALA A 540 29.85 0.75 4.87
C ALA A 540 28.38 1.18 5.11
N MET A 541 28.03 2.38 4.65
CA MET A 541 26.66 2.89 4.72
C MET A 541 25.71 2.09 3.81
N ALA A 542 26.06 1.84 2.55
CA ALA A 542 25.24 1.02 1.66
C ALA A 542 24.98 -0.38 2.26
N ALA A 543 26.01 -1.00 2.81
CA ALA A 543 25.93 -2.33 3.43
C ALA A 543 25.12 -2.35 4.74
N SER A 544 24.86 -1.20 5.38
CA SER A 544 24.05 -1.14 6.60
C SER A 544 22.55 -1.11 6.33
N SER A 545 22.12 -1.09 5.07
CA SER A 545 20.70 -1.08 4.71
C SER A 545 20.00 -2.36 5.14
N VAL A 546 18.98 -2.24 5.99
CA VAL A 546 18.10 -3.38 6.32
C VAL A 546 16.95 -3.52 5.35
N THR A 547 16.70 -2.51 4.51
CA THR A 547 15.68 -2.50 3.45
C THR A 547 16.19 -3.13 2.15
N TYR A 548 17.43 -2.87 1.75
CA TYR A 548 17.99 -3.37 0.49
C TYR A 548 19.35 -4.07 0.71
N PRO A 549 19.43 -5.17 1.50
CA PRO A 549 20.71 -5.76 1.89
C PRO A 549 21.55 -6.24 0.69
N GLU A 550 20.91 -6.86 -0.31
CA GLU A 550 21.60 -7.35 -1.51
C GLU A 550 22.15 -6.21 -2.37
N ARG A 551 21.31 -5.20 -2.67
CA ARG A 551 21.73 -4.02 -3.46
C ARG A 551 22.76 -3.17 -2.72
N GLY A 552 22.62 -3.07 -1.40
CA GLY A 552 23.59 -2.42 -0.52
C GLY A 552 24.96 -3.09 -0.59
N THR A 553 24.99 -4.42 -0.52
CA THR A 553 26.22 -5.22 -0.66
C THR A 553 26.84 -5.04 -2.05
N GLU A 554 26.03 -5.05 -3.11
CA GLU A 554 26.51 -4.86 -4.48
C GLU A 554 27.14 -3.48 -4.69
N LEU A 555 26.48 -2.41 -4.22
CA LEU A 555 27.00 -1.05 -4.26
C LEU A 555 28.28 -0.91 -3.42
N ALA A 556 28.30 -1.49 -2.22
CA ALA A 556 29.47 -1.48 -1.35
C ALA A 556 30.68 -2.16 -2.02
N ALA A 557 30.48 -3.28 -2.70
CA ALA A 557 31.52 -3.98 -3.43
C ALA A 557 32.05 -3.14 -4.60
N ALA A 558 31.16 -2.49 -5.36
CA ALA A 558 31.54 -1.62 -6.46
C ALA A 558 32.41 -0.44 -5.97
N ILE A 559 31.98 0.25 -4.90
CA ILE A 559 32.71 1.36 -4.28
C ILE A 559 34.08 0.90 -3.76
N THR A 560 34.13 -0.22 -3.02
CA THR A 560 35.37 -0.73 -2.42
C THR A 560 36.41 -1.13 -3.47
N SER A 561 35.95 -1.66 -4.61
CA SER A 561 36.84 -2.03 -5.73
C SER A 561 37.36 -0.84 -6.55
N GLY A 562 36.80 0.36 -6.36
CA GLY A 562 37.08 1.52 -7.20
C GLY A 562 36.55 1.41 -8.64
N ASP A 563 35.68 0.43 -8.92
CA ASP A 563 35.12 0.19 -10.26
C ASP A 563 34.04 1.23 -10.58
N ARG A 564 34.47 2.33 -11.19
CA ARG A 564 33.60 3.45 -11.58
C ARG A 564 32.53 3.06 -12.61
N ILE A 565 32.85 2.13 -13.51
CA ILE A 565 31.90 1.66 -14.53
C ILE A 565 30.79 0.85 -13.85
N ARG A 566 31.16 -0.06 -12.95
CA ARG A 566 30.20 -0.81 -12.15
C ARG A 566 29.35 0.10 -11.29
N CYS A 567 29.94 1.08 -10.60
CA CYS A 567 29.19 2.07 -9.83
C CYS A 567 28.19 2.84 -10.71
N ALA A 568 28.60 3.32 -11.88
CA ALA A 568 27.73 4.02 -12.81
C ALA A 568 26.59 3.12 -13.33
N GLY A 569 26.85 1.82 -13.52
CA GLY A 569 25.84 0.82 -13.92
C GLY A 569 24.76 0.55 -12.87
N LEU A 570 25.01 0.87 -11.60
CA LEU A 570 24.04 0.74 -10.50
C LEU A 570 23.12 1.96 -10.36
N LEU A 571 23.49 3.11 -10.94
CA LEU A 571 22.70 4.33 -10.85
C LEU A 571 21.41 4.20 -11.67
N PRO A 572 20.24 4.51 -11.08
CA PRO A 572 18.98 4.36 -11.79
C PRO A 572 18.84 5.42 -12.88
N ARG A 573 18.18 5.05 -13.97
CA ARG A 573 17.74 5.97 -15.01
C ARG A 573 16.22 6.14 -14.95
N PRO A 574 15.68 7.27 -15.47
CA PRO A 574 14.25 7.47 -15.50
C PRO A 574 13.55 6.31 -16.18
N ARG A 575 12.48 5.84 -15.54
CA ARG A 575 11.60 4.81 -16.09
C ARG A 575 10.32 5.47 -16.55
N THR A 576 9.45 4.65 -17.11
CA THR A 576 8.16 5.14 -17.56
C THR A 576 7.05 4.94 -16.54
N LYS A 577 7.30 4.32 -15.37
CA LYS A 577 6.33 4.22 -14.26
C LYS A 577 6.98 4.53 -12.90
N LEU A 578 6.30 5.39 -12.15
CA LEU A 578 6.70 5.80 -10.80
C LEU A 578 6.30 4.78 -9.73
N ASN A 579 5.40 3.85 -10.02
CA ASN A 579 5.00 2.84 -9.04
C ASN A 579 6.24 2.06 -8.58
N ARG A 580 6.55 2.21 -7.30
CA ARG A 580 7.66 1.55 -6.61
C ARG A 580 7.06 0.79 -5.42
N PRO A 581 7.58 -0.40 -5.12
CA PRO A 581 7.19 -1.08 -3.90
C PRO A 581 7.66 -0.27 -2.69
N PHE A 582 6.85 -0.20 -1.65
CA PHE A 582 7.22 0.45 -0.38
C PHE A 582 8.03 -0.52 0.49
N ASP A 583 9.18 -0.95 -0.04
CA ASP A 583 10.02 -2.00 0.57
C ASP A 583 10.47 -1.65 1.99
N HIS A 584 10.60 -0.35 2.29
CA HIS A 584 10.91 0.18 3.63
C HIS A 584 9.92 -0.26 4.71
N VAL A 585 8.70 -0.64 4.34
CA VAL A 585 7.64 -1.11 5.26
C VAL A 585 7.10 -2.51 4.89
N ASN A 586 7.70 -3.19 3.91
CA ASN A 586 7.36 -4.58 3.60
C ASN A 586 8.23 -5.53 4.45
N LEU A 587 7.62 -6.55 5.07
CA LEU A 587 8.37 -7.57 5.84
C LEU A 587 8.70 -8.83 5.02
N SER A 588 8.10 -8.97 3.83
CA SER A 588 8.18 -10.16 2.98
C SER A 588 9.23 -10.06 1.89
#